data_AF-A0A3D3S4H9-F1
#
_entry.id   AF-A0A3D3S4H9-F1
#
_cell.length_a   1.000
_cell.length_b   1.000
_cell.length_c   1.000
_cell.angle_alpha   90.00
_cell.angle_beta   90.00
_cell.angle_gamma   90.00
#
_symmetry.space_group_name_H-M   'P 1'
#
loop_
_entity.id
_entity.type
_entity.pdbx_description
1 polymer ?
#
loop_
_entity_poly.entity_id
_entity_poly.type
_entity_poly.pdbx_seq_one_letter_code
_entity_poly.pdbx_strand_id
1 'polypeptide(L)'
;MDTDAPPQSLMAHLLELRTRLLRAVAAVLLCMVALLPFAKPLYAVLAQPLIEQLPAGASMIATGVAAPFMAPFKFVMMLAVYLAMPVVLHQLWAFVAPGLYRREKALALPLLVSAMVLFYLGMAFAYFAVFPVIFGFFASAA
;
A
#
# COMPACT_ATOMS: atom_id res chain seq x y z
N MET A 1 -35.91 6.02 -34.42
CA MET A 1 -34.55 5.55 -34.72
C MET A 1 -33.83 5.52 -33.39
N ASP A 2 -34.14 4.46 -32.65
CA ASP A 2 -33.73 4.27 -31.26
C ASP A 2 -32.21 4.06 -31.23
N THR A 3 -31.53 4.92 -30.49
CA THR A 3 -30.09 4.85 -30.29
C THR A 3 -29.77 3.70 -29.33
N ASP A 4 -29.69 2.48 -29.87
CA ASP A 4 -29.12 1.34 -29.16
C ASP A 4 -27.61 1.57 -28.99
N ALA A 5 -27.23 2.21 -27.89
CA ALA A 5 -25.88 2.08 -27.37
C ALA A 5 -25.66 0.58 -27.09
N PRO A 6 -24.63 -0.07 -27.66
CA PRO A 6 -24.44 -1.50 -27.46
C PRO A 6 -24.30 -1.77 -25.95
N PRO A 7 -24.90 -2.85 -25.43
CA PRO A 7 -24.71 -3.24 -24.03
C PRO A 7 -23.20 -3.32 -23.80
N GLN A 8 -22.69 -2.65 -22.76
CA GLN A 8 -21.25 -2.66 -22.47
C GLN A 8 -20.78 -4.11 -22.39
N SER A 9 -20.07 -4.54 -23.43
CA SER A 9 -19.60 -5.91 -23.55
C SER A 9 -18.69 -6.23 -22.37
N LEU A 10 -18.80 -7.43 -21.79
CA LEU A 10 -17.87 -7.90 -20.75
C LEU A 10 -16.39 -7.75 -21.19
N MET A 11 -16.14 -7.87 -22.49
CA MET A 11 -14.82 -7.57 -23.09
C MET A 11 -14.39 -6.11 -22.85
N ALA A 12 -15.28 -5.13 -22.99
CA ALA A 12 -14.97 -3.72 -22.76
C ALA A 12 -14.66 -3.44 -21.28
N HIS A 13 -15.40 -4.07 -20.36
CA HIS A 13 -15.15 -3.93 -18.92
C HIS A 13 -13.82 -4.60 -18.49
N LEU A 14 -13.48 -5.77 -19.04
CA LEU A 14 -12.18 -6.41 -18.80
C LEU A 14 -11.00 -5.62 -19.41
N LEU A 15 -11.20 -4.98 -20.56
CA LEU A 15 -10.20 -4.08 -21.15
C LEU A 15 -9.98 -2.86 -20.25
N GLU A 16 -11.04 -2.29 -19.70
CA GLU A 16 -10.96 -1.20 -18.72
C GLU A 16 -10.18 -1.63 -17.46
N LEU A 17 -10.47 -2.81 -16.91
CA LEU A 17 -9.76 -3.37 -15.77
C LEU A 17 -8.25 -3.47 -16.05
N ARG A 18 -7.86 -4.02 -17.21
CA ARG A 18 -6.45 -4.16 -17.59
C ARG A 18 -5.76 -2.80 -17.63
N THR A 19 -6.35 -1.81 -18.28
CA THR A 19 -5.74 -0.47 -18.39
C THR A 19 -5.60 0.20 -17.02
N ARG A 20 -6.60 0.05 -16.15
CA ARG A 20 -6.58 0.60 -14.79
C ARG A 20 -5.54 -0.10 -13.91
N LEU A 21 -5.46 -1.42 -13.99
CA LEU A 21 -4.46 -2.23 -13.30
C LEU A 21 -3.04 -1.83 -13.73
N LEU A 22 -2.79 -1.68 -15.04
CA LEU A 22 -1.49 -1.25 -15.54
C LEU A 22 -1.10 0.15 -15.03
N ARG A 23 -2.05 1.09 -14.94
CA ARG A 23 -1.80 2.42 -14.36
C ARG A 23 -1.50 2.36 -12.87
N ALA A 24 -2.22 1.53 -12.12
CA ALA A 24 -1.99 1.33 -10.69
C ALA A 24 -0.60 0.71 -10.43
N VAL A 25 -0.24 -0.34 -11.18
CA VAL A 25 1.08 -0.97 -11.13
C VAL A 25 2.17 0.02 -11.53
N ALA A 26 1.97 0.80 -12.60
CA ALA A 26 2.94 1.82 -13.02
C ALA A 26 3.16 2.89 -11.93
N ALA A 27 2.11 3.31 -11.23
CA ALA A 27 2.24 4.26 -10.12
C ALA A 27 3.05 3.68 -8.94
N VAL A 28 2.81 2.41 -8.58
CA VAL A 28 3.60 1.70 -7.56
C VAL A 28 5.06 1.59 -7.99
N LEU A 29 5.32 1.19 -9.25
CA LEU A 29 6.68 1.06 -9.78
C LEU A 29 7.39 2.41 -9.82
N LEU A 30 6.70 3.50 -10.18
CA LEU A 30 7.27 4.85 -10.17
C LEU A 30 7.67 5.26 -8.75
N CYS A 31 6.80 5.03 -7.76
CA CYS A 31 7.11 5.28 -6.35
C CYS A 31 8.28 4.43 -5.88
N MET A 32 8.33 3.16 -6.27
CA MET A 32 9.41 2.23 -5.92
C MET A 32 10.74 2.73 -6.48
N VAL A 33 10.81 3.05 -7.77
CA VAL A 33 12.03 3.55 -8.42
C VAL A 33 12.49 4.86 -7.78
N ALA A 34 11.57 5.76 -7.41
CA ALA A 34 11.90 6.99 -6.71
C ALA A 34 12.47 6.76 -5.29
N LEU A 35 12.02 5.70 -4.60
CA LEU A 35 12.46 5.35 -3.25
C LEU A 35 13.71 4.47 -3.20
N LEU A 36 14.05 3.75 -4.28
CA LEU A 36 15.20 2.84 -4.32
C LEU A 36 16.54 3.49 -3.89
N PRO A 37 16.90 4.72 -4.32
CA PRO A 37 18.10 5.40 -3.86
C PRO A 37 18.14 5.62 -2.34
N PHE A 38 16.98 5.69 -1.70
CA PHE A 38 16.79 5.94 -0.27
C PHE A 38 16.51 4.67 0.54
N ALA A 39 16.63 3.48 -0.06
CA ALA A 39 16.24 2.23 0.59
C ALA A 39 16.98 1.96 1.91
N LYS A 40 18.31 2.15 1.92
CA LYS A 40 19.14 1.95 3.11
C LYS A 40 18.80 2.93 4.25
N PRO A 41 18.78 4.27 4.04
CA PRO A 41 18.45 5.19 5.12
C PRO A 41 17.01 5.02 5.62
N LEU A 42 16.05 4.78 4.72
CA LEU A 42 14.66 4.52 5.12
C LEU A 42 14.52 3.26 6.00
N TYR A 43 15.23 2.19 5.64
CA TYR A 43 15.24 0.97 6.45
C TYR A 43 15.91 1.19 7.81
N ALA A 44 16.99 1.97 7.88
CA ALA A 44 17.67 2.28 9.13
C ALA A 44 16.75 3.01 10.12
N VAL A 45 15.96 3.97 9.64
CA VAL A 45 14.96 4.70 10.46
C VAL A 45 13.89 3.75 11.00
N LEU A 46 13.39 2.81 10.19
CA LEU A 46 12.41 1.83 10.65
C LEU A 46 13.00 0.86 11.68
N ALA A 47 14.27 0.49 11.53
CA ALA A 47 14.95 -0.45 12.41
C ALA A 47 15.36 0.16 13.76
N GLN A 48 15.52 1.48 13.86
CA GLN A 48 15.88 2.17 15.11
C GLN A 48 15.00 1.82 16.32
N PRO A 49 13.65 1.93 16.27
CA PRO A 49 12.81 1.59 17.42
C PRO A 49 12.89 0.12 17.82
N LEU A 50 13.27 -0.77 16.89
CA LEU A 50 13.52 -2.17 17.21
C LEU A 50 14.84 -2.31 17.96
N ILE A 51 15.92 -1.67 17.46
CA ILE A 51 17.25 -1.67 18.08
C ILE A 51 17.22 -1.09 19.50
N GLU A 52 16.43 -0.06 19.74
CA GLU A 52 16.27 0.55 21.08
C GLU A 52 15.57 -0.37 22.08
N GLN A 53 14.78 -1.34 21.60
CA GLN A 53 14.12 -2.34 22.46
C GLN A 53 14.87 -3.67 22.54
N LEU A 54 16.04 -3.78 21.88
CA LEU A 54 16.89 -4.95 22.02
C LEU A 54 17.61 -4.93 23.39
N PRO A 55 17.77 -6.07 24.08
CA PRO A 55 18.57 -6.18 25.30
C PRO A 55 20.00 -5.67 25.07
N ALA A 56 20.61 -5.06 26.10
CA ALA A 56 21.98 -4.56 26.02
C ALA A 56 22.94 -5.69 25.58
N GLY A 57 23.50 -5.57 24.36
CA GLY A 57 24.41 -6.55 23.76
C GLY A 57 23.86 -7.33 22.56
N ALA A 58 22.57 -7.21 22.23
CA ALA A 58 22.00 -7.82 21.03
C ALA A 58 22.26 -6.92 19.80
N SER A 59 22.83 -7.49 18.74
CA SER A 59 23.11 -6.81 17.47
C SER A 59 22.24 -7.37 16.34
N MET A 60 21.88 -6.54 15.38
CA MET A 60 21.18 -6.99 14.18
C MET A 60 22.15 -7.80 13.31
N ILE A 61 22.04 -9.12 13.33
CA ILE A 61 22.86 -10.03 12.52
C ILE A 61 22.11 -10.38 11.25
N ALA A 62 22.74 -10.17 10.10
CA ALA A 62 22.27 -10.66 8.82
C ALA A 62 22.40 -12.20 8.78
N THR A 63 21.31 -12.92 9.01
CA THR A 63 21.29 -14.40 9.03
C THR A 63 21.44 -15.03 7.64
N GLY A 64 21.48 -14.23 6.56
CA GLY A 64 21.71 -14.69 5.19
C GLY A 64 22.54 -13.72 4.37
N VAL A 65 23.27 -14.25 3.38
CA VAL A 65 24.24 -13.49 2.55
C VAL A 65 23.56 -12.34 1.78
N ALA A 66 22.31 -12.54 1.35
CA ALA A 66 21.53 -11.52 0.64
C ALA A 66 20.71 -10.60 1.58
N ALA A 67 20.69 -10.85 2.89
CA ALA A 67 19.84 -10.10 3.83
C ALA A 67 20.10 -8.59 3.85
N PRO A 68 21.36 -8.09 3.80
CA PRO A 68 21.64 -6.65 3.75
C PRO A 68 21.08 -5.94 2.50
N PHE A 69 20.83 -6.69 1.43
CA PHE A 69 20.24 -6.17 0.20
C PHE A 69 18.73 -6.37 0.15
N MET A 70 18.25 -7.57 0.49
CA MET A 70 16.84 -7.94 0.41
C MET A 70 15.98 -7.24 1.45
N ALA A 71 16.49 -6.96 2.66
CA ALA A 71 15.68 -6.33 3.71
C ALA A 71 15.29 -4.88 3.35
N PRO A 72 16.23 -3.99 2.97
CA PRO A 72 15.85 -2.64 2.53
C PRO A 72 15.00 -2.65 1.25
N PHE A 73 15.27 -3.57 0.32
CA PHE A 73 14.50 -3.69 -0.92
C PHE A 73 13.04 -4.08 -0.66
N LYS A 74 12.79 -5.10 0.17
CA LYS A 74 11.43 -5.50 0.58
C LYS A 74 10.69 -4.37 1.28
N PHE A 75 11.39 -3.63 2.13
CA PHE A 75 10.79 -2.48 2.82
C PHE A 75 10.36 -1.39 1.84
N VAL A 76 11.23 -0.97 0.93
CA VAL A 76 10.89 0.04 -0.08
C VAL A 76 9.76 -0.43 -0.99
N MET A 77 9.74 -1.70 -1.38
CA MET A 77 8.65 -2.26 -2.17
C MET A 77 7.30 -2.11 -1.46
N MET A 78 7.25 -2.41 -0.15
CA MET A 78 6.03 -2.26 0.64
C MET A 78 5.65 -0.79 0.85
N LEU A 79 6.63 0.06 1.17
CA LEU A 79 6.43 1.49 1.33
C LEU A 79 5.92 2.14 0.04
N ALA A 80 6.45 1.75 -1.12
CA ALA A 80 6.01 2.23 -2.43
C ALA A 80 4.54 1.90 -2.69
N VAL A 81 4.08 0.70 -2.31
CA VAL A 81 2.66 0.33 -2.39
C VAL A 81 1.82 1.26 -1.52
N TYR A 82 2.23 1.52 -0.28
CA TYR A 82 1.51 2.40 0.64
C TYR A 82 1.46 3.85 0.17
N LEU A 83 2.54 4.39 -0.41
CA LEU A 83 2.53 5.73 -0.98
C LEU A 83 1.69 5.80 -2.26
N ALA A 84 1.65 4.73 -3.06
CA ALA A 84 0.84 4.67 -4.27
C ALA A 84 -0.65 4.38 -3.99
N MET A 85 -1.04 4.07 -2.74
CA MET A 85 -2.43 3.74 -2.38
C MET A 85 -3.47 4.76 -2.83
N PRO A 86 -3.25 6.09 -2.78
CA PRO A 86 -4.23 7.04 -3.30
C PRO A 86 -4.54 6.81 -4.79
N VAL A 87 -3.52 6.51 -5.59
CA VAL A 87 -3.68 6.21 -7.01
C VAL A 87 -4.32 4.84 -7.21
N VAL A 88 -3.89 3.82 -6.45
CA VAL A 88 -4.44 2.46 -6.53
C VAL A 88 -5.93 2.47 -6.18
N LEU A 89 -6.31 3.09 -5.06
CA LEU A 89 -7.70 3.23 -4.62
C LEU A 89 -8.53 4.01 -5.63
N HIS A 90 -7.98 5.10 -6.19
CA HIS A 90 -8.66 5.85 -7.25
C HIS A 90 -8.90 4.99 -8.49
N GLN A 91 -7.92 4.22 -8.96
CA GLN A 91 -8.10 3.35 -10.12
C GLN A 91 -9.08 2.21 -9.85
N LEU A 92 -9.06 1.64 -8.64
CA LEU A 92 -10.00 0.61 -8.20
C LEU A 92 -11.43 1.15 -8.17
N TRP A 93 -11.65 2.33 -7.58
CA TRP A 93 -12.96 2.96 -7.54
C TRP A 93 -13.46 3.36 -8.92
N ALA A 94 -12.58 3.89 -9.76
CA ALA A 94 -12.97 4.30 -11.09
C ALA A 94 -13.33 3.10 -12.00
N PHE A 95 -12.91 1.87 -11.67
CA PHE A 95 -13.40 0.63 -12.28
C PHE A 95 -14.82 0.26 -11.81
N VAL A 96 -15.15 0.52 -10.54
CA VAL A 96 -16.48 0.23 -9.95
C VAL A 96 -17.52 1.30 -10.34
N ALA A 97 -17.11 2.57 -10.41
CA ALA A 97 -17.96 3.72 -10.74
C ALA A 97 -18.83 3.61 -12.01
N PRO A 98 -18.40 3.00 -13.14
CA PRO A 98 -19.27 2.81 -14.30
C PRO A 98 -20.46 1.87 -14.04
N GLY A 99 -20.35 0.94 -13.08
CA GLY A 99 -21.46 0.08 -12.66
C GLY A 99 -22.45 0.74 -11.71
N LEU A 100 -22.17 1.96 -11.23
CA LEU A 100 -22.98 2.68 -10.25
C LEU A 100 -23.96 3.64 -10.94
N TYR A 101 -25.23 3.65 -10.51
CA TYR A 101 -26.27 4.51 -11.07
C TYR A 101 -25.85 5.99 -11.03
N ARG A 102 -26.18 6.76 -12.08
CA ARG A 102 -25.78 8.18 -12.24
C ARG A 102 -26.07 9.07 -11.02
N ARG A 103 -27.07 8.74 -10.20
CA ARG A 103 -27.42 9.45 -8.95
C ARG A 103 -26.50 9.14 -7.78
N GLU A 104 -25.87 7.96 -7.76
CA GLU A 104 -24.99 7.49 -6.67
C GLU A 104 -23.51 7.86 -6.87
N LYS A 105 -23.15 8.39 -8.05
CA LYS A 105 -21.79 8.86 -8.33
C LYS A 105 -21.31 9.95 -7.35
N ALA A 106 -22.24 10.70 -6.75
CA ALA A 106 -21.93 11.67 -5.70
C ALA A 106 -21.46 11.00 -4.39
N LEU A 107 -21.86 9.75 -4.12
CA LEU A 107 -21.41 8.97 -2.95
C LEU A 107 -20.06 8.29 -3.18
N ALA A 108 -19.65 8.10 -4.44
CA ALA A 108 -18.36 7.49 -4.78
C ALA A 108 -17.17 8.32 -4.30
N LEU A 109 -17.26 9.66 -4.39
CA LEU A 109 -16.19 10.56 -3.95
C LEU A 109 -15.97 10.54 -2.42
N PRO A 110 -16.99 10.77 -1.56
CA PRO A 110 -16.81 10.70 -0.11
C PRO A 110 -16.41 9.30 0.35
N LEU A 111 -16.84 8.23 -0.34
CA LEU A 111 -16.42 6.87 -0.03
C LEU A 111 -14.94 6.63 -0.38
N LEU A 112 -14.45 7.13 -1.52
CA LEU A 112 -13.03 7.08 -1.89
C LEU A 112 -12.17 7.84 -0.88
N VAL A 113 -12.58 9.07 -0.51
CA VAL A 113 -11.86 9.87 0.49
C VAL A 113 -11.88 9.18 1.85
N SER A 114 -13.01 8.61 2.26
CA SER A 114 -13.12 7.84 3.51
C SER A 114 -12.21 6.61 3.48
N ALA A 115 -12.11 5.89 2.36
CA ALA A 115 -11.20 4.77 2.21
C ALA A 115 -9.73 5.18 2.32
N MET A 116 -9.35 6.33 1.72
CA MET A 116 -8.00 6.88 1.88
C MET A 116 -7.69 7.25 3.34
N VAL A 117 -8.60 7.97 4.00
CA VAL A 117 -8.46 8.36 5.41
C VAL A 117 -8.36 7.12 6.29
N LEU A 118 -9.25 6.14 6.10
CA LEU A 118 -9.28 4.91 6.89
C LEU A 118 -8.04 4.06 6.66
N PHE A 119 -7.48 4.04 5.44
CA PHE A 119 -6.24 3.34 5.14
C PHE A 119 -5.06 3.93 5.94
N TYR A 120 -4.87 5.25 5.91
CA TYR A 120 -3.80 5.90 6.67
C TYR A 120 -4.05 5.85 8.19
N LEU A 121 -5.31 5.95 8.62
CA LEU A 121 -5.68 5.76 10.02
C LEU A 121 -5.37 4.33 10.48
N GLY A 122 -5.63 3.32 9.63
CA GLY A 122 -5.27 1.93 9.89
C GLY A 122 -3.76 1.72 9.99
N MET A 123 -2.97 2.37 9.11
CA MET A 123 -1.51 2.37 9.22
C MET A 123 -1.03 3.00 10.53
N ALA A 124 -1.60 4.14 10.92
CA ALA A 124 -1.28 4.80 12.18
C ALA A 124 -1.66 3.91 13.38
N PHE A 125 -2.85 3.28 13.35
CA PHE A 125 -3.29 2.35 14.38
C PHE A 125 -2.36 1.13 14.50
N ALA A 126 -1.95 0.54 13.37
CA ALA A 126 -0.99 -0.56 13.36
C ALA A 126 0.34 -0.13 13.99
N TYR A 127 0.79 1.09 13.69
CA TYR A 127 2.05 1.60 14.22
C TYR A 127 1.99 1.89 15.73
N PHE A 128 0.97 2.61 16.19
CA PHE A 128 0.89 3.11 17.57
C PHE A 128 0.25 2.13 18.56
N ALA A 129 -0.66 1.26 18.12
CA ALA A 129 -1.37 0.35 19.01
C ALA A 129 -0.88 -1.09 18.89
N VAL A 130 -0.72 -1.60 17.66
CA VAL A 130 -0.42 -3.01 17.43
C VAL A 130 1.06 -3.33 17.71
N PHE A 131 2.00 -2.51 17.22
CA PHE A 131 3.43 -2.78 17.47
C PHE A 131 3.79 -2.83 18.96
N PRO A 132 3.40 -1.87 19.82
CA PRO A 132 3.74 -1.92 21.25
C PRO A 132 3.15 -3.14 21.96
N VAL A 133 1.92 -3.52 21.62
CA VAL A 133 1.26 -4.71 22.21
C VAL A 133 1.99 -5.99 21.81
N ILE A 134 2.35 -6.13 20.53
CA ILE A 134 3.06 -7.31 20.04
C ILE A 134 4.47 -7.38 20.63
N PHE A 135 5.23 -6.28 20.65
CA PHE A 135 6.57 -6.27 21.24
C PHE A 135 6.54 -6.50 22.74
N GLY A 136 5.58 -5.90 23.46
CA GLY A 136 5.37 -6.16 24.88
C GLY A 136 5.04 -7.63 25.16
N PHE A 137 4.20 -8.25 24.32
CA PHE A 137 3.89 -9.68 24.43
C PHE A 137 5.13 -10.54 24.21
N PHE A 138 5.88 -10.33 23.12
CA PHE A 138 7.10 -11.10 22.85
C PHE A 138 8.19 -10.89 23.91
N ALA A 139 8.36 -9.67 24.41
CA ALA A 139 9.32 -9.37 25.48
C ALA A 139 8.91 -10.00 26.82
N SER A 140 7.61 -10.17 27.09
CA SER A 140 7.12 -10.85 28.30
C SER A 140 7.15 -12.38 28.20
N ALA A 141 7.14 -12.92 26.98
CA ALA A 141 7.11 -14.35 26.69
C ALA A 141 8.50 -14.96 26.46
N ALA A 142 9.55 -14.13 26.37
CA ALA A 142 10.96 -14.50 26.30
C ALA A 142 11.61 -14.43 27.69
#